data_AF-A0A7V2W7F5-F1
#
_entry.id   AF-A0A7V2W7F5-F1
#
_cell.length_a   1.000
_cell.length_b   1.000
_cell.length_c   1.000
_cell.angle_alpha   90.00
_cell.angle_beta   90.00
_cell.angle_gamma   90.00
#
_symmetry.space_group_name_H-M   'P 1'
#
loop_
_entity.id
_entity.type
_entity.pdbx_description
1 polymer ?
#
loop_
_entity_poly.entity_id
_entity_poly.type
_entity_poly.pdbx_seq_one_letter_code
_entity_poly.pdbx_strand_id
1 'polypeptide(L)'
;MTPNQQKSFFFNTGYAQQQGGHSYKNGGVAHVNREVSLPGAALLWLLRKSALLIDKMIVLVKYQFYKHTAVAPSTVRLPWGKLSIVGLMAFMAFKRDVSFSVGMGEVAQTPKYRSAAVAEGVALKEKGTEASLFSLFSEKKKDVFADAPGDNAKDRKIKAYVRRFKDVAIAEKERFGIPASIKMAQAIVESNSGKSALATKNNNHFGIKCFSKTCKKGHCSNFGDDSHKDFFRKYNSAWESWRAHSKMIVSGRYKPLLKYGDDYRKWARGLKKRGYATAKHYEQTLIDIIEKYHLDELDK
;
A
#
# COMPACT_ATOMS: atom_id res chain seq x y z
N MET A 1 -53.90 -24.85 -30.73
CA MET A 1 -54.59 -23.56 -30.94
C MET A 1 -53.53 -22.48 -31.15
N THR A 2 -53.25 -22.20 -32.43
CA THR A 2 -52.98 -20.90 -33.09
C THR A 2 -52.20 -19.77 -32.37
N PRO A 3 -51.45 -18.94 -33.14
CA PRO A 3 -49.99 -19.06 -33.13
C PRO A 3 -49.24 -17.69 -33.20
N ASN A 4 -47.92 -17.77 -33.33
CA ASN A 4 -47.05 -16.94 -34.18
C ASN A 4 -46.99 -15.41 -33.96
N GLN A 5 -45.77 -14.86 -33.91
CA GLN A 5 -45.29 -13.83 -34.85
C GLN A 5 -43.80 -13.56 -34.60
N GLN A 6 -42.96 -14.24 -35.39
CA GLN A 6 -41.68 -13.69 -35.82
C GLN A 6 -41.94 -12.49 -36.75
N LYS A 7 -41.20 -11.40 -36.56
CA LYS A 7 -41.02 -10.35 -37.58
C LYS A 7 -39.52 -10.10 -37.77
N SER A 8 -38.99 -10.69 -38.82
CA SER A 8 -37.82 -10.26 -39.57
C SER A 8 -38.20 -9.08 -40.45
N PHE A 9 -37.52 -7.92 -40.42
CA PHE A 9 -37.55 -7.03 -41.58
C PHE A 9 -36.23 -6.22 -41.79
N PHE A 10 -35.54 -6.56 -42.88
CA PHE A 10 -34.87 -5.73 -43.91
C PHE A 10 -33.61 -4.90 -43.61
N PHE A 11 -32.60 -5.23 -44.42
CA PHE A 11 -31.54 -4.34 -44.90
C PHE A 11 -32.11 -3.09 -45.56
N ASN A 12 -31.52 -1.93 -45.28
CA ASN A 12 -31.55 -0.82 -46.23
C ASN A 12 -30.21 -0.06 -46.25
N THR A 13 -29.50 -0.27 -47.34
CA THR A 13 -28.42 0.55 -47.89
C THR A 13 -28.96 1.90 -48.33
N GLY A 14 -28.37 2.99 -47.86
CA GLY A 14 -28.68 4.35 -48.31
C GLY A 14 -27.41 5.19 -48.40
N TYR A 15 -26.75 5.10 -49.55
CA TYR A 15 -25.74 6.08 -49.99
C TYR A 15 -26.44 7.38 -50.38
N ALA A 16 -25.93 8.52 -49.92
CA ALA A 16 -26.23 9.83 -50.50
C ALA A 16 -24.91 10.54 -50.81
N GLN A 17 -24.63 10.67 -52.11
CA GLN A 17 -23.58 11.47 -52.70
C GLN A 17 -23.87 12.96 -52.49
N GLN A 18 -22.87 13.73 -52.05
CA GLN A 18 -22.74 15.13 -52.43
C GLN A 18 -21.44 15.31 -53.20
N GLN A 19 -21.60 15.81 -54.42
CA GLN A 19 -20.54 16.15 -55.35
C GLN A 19 -19.90 17.48 -54.95
N GLY A 20 -18.58 17.50 -54.86
CA GLY A 20 -17.76 18.70 -54.77
C GLY A 20 -16.45 18.42 -55.48
N GLY A 21 -16.33 18.89 -56.72
CA GLY A 21 -15.12 18.72 -57.52
C GLY A 21 -14.00 19.61 -57.02
N HIS A 22 -12.76 19.12 -57.06
CA HIS A 22 -11.57 19.96 -57.20
C HIS A 22 -10.39 19.16 -57.79
N SER A 23 -10.05 19.55 -59.03
CA SER A 23 -8.71 19.72 -59.62
C SER A 23 -7.53 18.95 -59.01
N TYR A 24 -6.97 18.03 -59.80
CA TYR A 24 -5.68 17.38 -59.54
C TYR A 24 -4.53 18.39 -59.69
N LYS A 25 -3.75 18.58 -58.63
CA LYS A 25 -2.37 19.07 -58.71
C LYS A 25 -1.43 18.12 -57.96
N ASN A 26 -0.44 17.64 -58.70
CA ASN A 26 0.73 16.92 -58.20
C ASN A 26 1.49 17.77 -57.16
N GLY A 27 1.94 17.14 -56.07
CA GLY A 27 2.89 17.78 -55.15
C GLY A 27 3.20 16.95 -53.91
N GLY A 28 4.37 16.31 -53.91
CA GLY A 28 5.24 16.10 -52.74
C GLY A 28 4.71 15.29 -51.55
N VAL A 29 5.22 14.07 -51.38
CA VAL A 29 5.13 13.32 -50.13
C VAL A 29 5.98 14.02 -49.06
N ALA A 30 5.35 14.84 -48.23
CA ALA A 30 5.97 15.34 -47.00
C ALA A 30 5.77 14.31 -45.89
N HIS A 31 6.87 13.70 -45.44
CA HIS A 31 6.89 12.89 -44.22
C HIS A 31 6.62 13.80 -43.01
N VAL A 32 5.37 13.83 -42.56
CA VAL A 32 5.00 14.46 -41.29
C VAL A 32 5.40 13.49 -40.18
N ASN A 33 6.50 13.78 -39.50
CA ASN A 33 6.82 13.16 -38.20
C ASN A 33 5.74 13.59 -37.20
N ARG A 34 4.71 12.74 -37.05
CA ARG A 34 3.65 12.94 -36.07
C ARG A 34 4.19 12.53 -34.71
N GLU A 35 4.71 13.49 -33.96
CA GLU A 35 5.01 13.29 -32.55
C GLU A 35 3.71 12.90 -31.83
N VAL A 36 3.64 11.65 -31.36
CA VAL A 36 2.53 11.16 -30.56
C VAL A 36 2.68 11.75 -29.15
N SER A 37 2.14 12.95 -28.97
CA SER A 37 1.95 13.57 -27.67
C SER A 37 0.90 12.77 -26.89
N LEU A 38 1.36 11.91 -25.98
CA LEU A 38 0.50 11.23 -25.02
C LEU A 38 0.05 12.27 -23.97
N PRO A 39 -1.26 12.44 -23.73
CA PRO A 39 -1.73 13.35 -22.69
C PRO A 39 -1.15 12.92 -21.34
N GLY A 40 -0.58 13.86 -20.57
CA GLY A 40 0.19 13.55 -19.36
C GLY A 40 -0.54 12.66 -18.34
N ALA A 41 -1.87 12.71 -18.31
CA ALA A 41 -2.70 11.81 -17.51
C ALA A 41 -2.59 10.32 -17.92
N ALA A 42 -2.49 10.03 -19.22
CA ALA A 42 -2.31 8.67 -19.73
C ALA A 42 -0.92 8.13 -19.41
N LEU A 43 0.12 8.96 -19.49
CA LEU A 43 1.47 8.59 -19.10
C LEU A 43 1.55 8.31 -17.59
N LEU A 44 0.98 9.17 -16.75
CA LEU A 44 0.90 8.96 -15.30
C LEU A 44 0.09 7.72 -14.92
N TRP A 45 -1.00 7.45 -15.63
CA TRP A 45 -1.79 6.24 -15.44
C TRP A 45 -1.00 4.98 -15.81
N LEU A 46 -0.27 4.99 -16.93
CA LEU A 46 0.60 3.88 -17.36
C LEU A 46 1.74 3.64 -16.36
N LEU A 47 2.39 4.70 -15.89
CA LEU A 47 3.45 4.62 -14.88
C LEU A 47 2.93 4.07 -13.54
N ARG A 48 1.73 4.48 -13.12
CA ARG A 48 1.11 3.95 -11.90
C ARG A 48 0.74 2.49 -12.04
N LYS A 49 0.24 2.07 -13.21
CA LYS A 49 -0.07 0.67 -13.50
C LYS A 49 1.19 -0.20 -13.59
N SER A 50 2.26 0.29 -14.20
CA SER A 50 3.54 -0.43 -14.27
C SER A 50 4.20 -0.56 -12.90
N ALA A 51 4.17 0.47 -12.07
CA ALA A 51 4.65 0.40 -10.68
C ALA A 51 3.91 -0.67 -9.86
N LEU A 52 2.58 -0.74 -9.98
CA LEU A 52 1.78 -1.79 -9.32
C LEU A 52 2.10 -3.20 -9.82
N LEU A 53 2.46 -3.36 -11.10
CA LEU A 53 2.91 -4.64 -11.65
C LEU A 53 4.28 -5.01 -11.10
N ILE A 54 5.20 -4.05 -11.01
CA ILE A 54 6.54 -4.25 -10.45
C ILE A 54 6.44 -4.65 -8.97
N ASP A 55 5.59 -4.01 -8.17
CA ASP A 55 5.39 -4.36 -6.76
C ASP A 55 4.88 -5.79 -6.60
N LYS A 56 3.92 -6.21 -7.44
CA LYS A 56 3.43 -7.60 -7.45
C LYS A 56 4.54 -8.59 -7.82
N MET A 57 5.36 -8.24 -8.80
CA MET A 57 6.51 -9.07 -9.20
C MET A 57 7.56 -9.18 -8.07
N ILE A 58 7.84 -8.08 -7.36
CA ILE A 58 8.76 -8.09 -6.21
C ILE A 58 8.23 -9.00 -5.09
N VAL A 59 6.93 -8.96 -4.82
CA VAL A 59 6.29 -9.84 -3.82
C VAL A 59 6.38 -11.31 -4.25
N LEU A 60 6.15 -11.61 -5.52
CA LEU A 60 6.28 -12.96 -6.06
C LEU A 60 7.72 -13.48 -5.97
N VAL A 61 8.71 -12.65 -6.32
CA VAL A 61 10.13 -12.99 -6.21
C VAL A 61 10.52 -13.25 -4.75
N LYS A 62 10.09 -12.40 -3.81
CA LYS A 62 10.32 -12.61 -2.37
C LYS A 62 9.68 -13.91 -1.88
N TYR A 63 8.48 -14.24 -2.37
CA TYR A 63 7.79 -15.48 -2.03
C TYR A 63 8.50 -16.71 -2.60
N GLN A 64 8.91 -16.68 -3.86
CA GLN A 64 9.66 -17.78 -4.50
C GLN A 64 11.01 -18.01 -3.81
N PHE A 65 11.73 -16.93 -3.48
CA PHE A 65 12.98 -17.00 -2.72
C PHE A 65 12.78 -17.62 -1.34
N TYR A 66 11.74 -17.18 -0.60
CA TYR A 66 11.40 -17.76 0.71
C TYR A 66 11.07 -19.25 0.59
N LYS A 67 10.29 -19.65 -0.43
CA LYS A 67 9.91 -21.04 -0.67
C LYS A 67 11.13 -21.94 -0.92
N HIS A 68 12.15 -21.45 -1.64
CA HIS A 68 13.33 -22.24 -1.99
C HIS A 68 14.45 -22.21 -0.95
N THR A 69 14.57 -21.14 -0.15
CA THR A 69 15.68 -20.98 0.81
C THR A 69 15.27 -21.18 2.27
N ALA A 70 13.97 -21.18 2.58
CA ALA A 70 13.41 -21.15 3.93
C ALA A 70 13.91 -19.98 4.82
N VAL A 71 14.59 -18.98 4.24
CA VAL A 71 15.08 -17.79 4.93
C VAL A 71 14.09 -16.64 4.74
N ALA A 72 13.61 -16.07 5.84
CA ALA A 72 12.70 -14.93 5.82
C ALA A 72 13.37 -13.70 5.15
N PRO A 73 12.77 -13.06 4.12
CA PRO A 73 13.41 -11.96 3.37
C PRO A 73 13.81 -10.74 4.22
N SER A 74 13.27 -10.61 5.44
CA SER A 74 13.59 -9.54 6.38
C SER A 74 15.00 -9.62 6.97
N THR A 75 15.70 -10.76 6.85
CA THR A 75 17.08 -10.91 7.32
C THR A 75 18.12 -10.56 6.25
N VAL A 76 17.72 -10.51 4.98
CA VAL A 76 18.62 -10.23 3.86
C VAL A 76 18.60 -8.73 3.57
N ARG A 77 19.50 -7.99 4.23
CA ARG A 77 19.68 -6.56 4.02
C ARG A 77 20.49 -6.33 2.74
N LEU A 78 19.86 -6.48 1.58
CA LEU A 78 20.48 -6.16 0.30
C LEU A 78 20.79 -4.66 0.26
N PRO A 79 22.07 -4.25 0.12
CA PRO A 79 22.42 -2.85 0.03
C PRO A 79 22.07 -2.37 -1.38
N TRP A 80 20.81 -2.04 -1.61
CA TRP A 80 20.30 -1.60 -2.93
C TRP A 80 21.12 -0.46 -3.54
N GLY A 81 21.69 0.43 -2.71
CA GLY A 81 22.62 1.46 -3.17
C GLY A 81 23.96 0.93 -3.72
N LYS A 82 24.47 -0.20 -3.23
CA LYS A 82 25.67 -0.84 -3.80
C LYS A 82 25.32 -1.62 -5.06
N LEU A 83 24.17 -2.29 -5.08
CA LEU A 83 23.72 -3.03 -6.25
C LEU A 83 23.35 -2.12 -7.42
N SER A 84 22.79 -0.93 -7.16
CA SER A 84 22.54 0.06 -8.21
C SER A 84 23.84 0.59 -8.82
N ILE A 85 24.87 0.84 -7.99
CA ILE A 85 26.20 1.24 -8.48
C ILE A 85 26.83 0.12 -9.32
N VAL A 86 26.78 -1.14 -8.86
CA VAL A 86 27.29 -2.28 -9.63
C VAL A 86 26.51 -2.47 -10.93
N GLY A 87 25.19 -2.32 -10.92
CA GLY A 87 24.35 -2.38 -12.12
C GLY A 87 24.66 -1.24 -13.11
N LEU A 88 24.93 -0.03 -12.61
CA LEU A 88 25.30 1.12 -13.44
C LEU A 88 26.71 0.96 -14.03
N MET A 89 27.66 0.45 -13.24
CA MET A 89 29.02 0.11 -13.69
C MET A 89 28.99 -1.00 -14.74
N ALA A 90 28.18 -2.04 -14.54
CA ALA A 90 27.97 -3.10 -15.52
C ALA A 90 27.32 -2.56 -16.80
N PHE A 91 26.28 -1.72 -16.67
CA PHE A 91 25.63 -1.09 -17.81
C PHE A 91 26.59 -0.19 -18.60
N MET A 92 27.46 0.57 -17.92
CA MET A 92 28.51 1.37 -18.55
C MET A 92 29.57 0.48 -19.23
N ALA A 93 29.93 -0.65 -18.63
CA ALA A 93 30.85 -1.62 -19.21
C ALA A 93 30.26 -2.35 -20.43
N PHE A 94 28.96 -2.63 -20.44
CA PHE A 94 28.24 -3.25 -21.56
C PHE A 94 27.92 -2.28 -22.71
N LYS A 95 27.87 -0.96 -22.44
CA LYS A 95 27.65 0.06 -23.46
C LYS A 95 28.93 0.60 -24.11
N ARG A 96 30.10 0.35 -23.52
CA ARG A 96 31.36 0.64 -24.20
C ARG A 96 31.76 -0.57 -25.01
N ASP A 97 31.83 -0.40 -26.33
CA ASP A 97 32.54 -1.32 -27.21
C ASP A 97 33.93 -1.56 -26.62
N VAL A 98 34.14 -2.76 -26.08
CA VAL A 98 35.42 -3.15 -25.55
C VAL A 98 36.28 -3.59 -26.73
N SER A 99 36.94 -2.64 -27.38
CA SER A 99 38.08 -2.93 -28.25
C SER A 99 39.29 -3.21 -27.37
N PHE A 100 39.52 -4.49 -27.06
CA PHE A 100 40.78 -4.95 -26.50
C PHE A 100 41.83 -4.99 -27.61
N SER A 101 42.68 -3.96 -27.71
CA SER A 101 43.99 -4.09 -28.34
C SER A 101 45.00 -4.44 -27.25
N VAL A 102 45.38 -5.72 -27.18
CA VAL A 102 46.52 -6.19 -26.40
C VAL A 102 47.79 -5.65 -27.05
N GLY A 103 48.54 -4.82 -26.32
CA GLY A 103 49.90 -4.42 -26.66
C GLY A 103 50.78 -4.55 -25.42
N MET A 104 51.68 -5.54 -25.43
CA MET A 104 52.78 -5.68 -24.47
C MET A 104 53.81 -4.57 -24.73
N GLY A 105 54.20 -3.84 -23.68
CA GLY A 105 55.20 -2.77 -23.76
C GLY A 105 55.55 -2.23 -22.38
N GLU A 106 56.51 -2.91 -21.75
CA GLU A 106 57.43 -2.54 -20.66
C GLU A 106 57.27 -1.25 -19.82
N VAL A 107 57.24 -1.48 -18.50
CA VAL A 107 57.86 -0.76 -17.35
C VAL A 107 58.29 0.70 -17.54
N ALA A 108 57.70 1.62 -16.75
CA ALA A 108 58.43 2.50 -15.82
C ALA A 108 57.50 3.45 -15.05
N GLN A 109 57.55 3.31 -13.71
CA GLN A 109 57.65 4.37 -12.71
C GLN A 109 56.84 5.67 -12.88
N THR A 110 55.96 5.90 -11.90
CA THR A 110 55.48 7.22 -11.46
C THR A 110 56.61 8.25 -11.38
N PRO A 111 56.34 9.56 -11.60
CA PRO A 111 56.11 10.41 -10.43
C PRO A 111 55.17 11.62 -10.63
N LYS A 112 54.81 12.17 -9.46
CA LYS A 112 54.27 13.51 -9.17
C LYS A 112 54.97 14.65 -9.95
N TYR A 113 54.20 15.68 -10.33
CA TYR A 113 54.32 17.11 -9.92
C TYR A 113 53.33 17.94 -10.78
N ARG A 114 52.33 18.62 -10.21
CA ARG A 114 52.32 19.99 -9.66
C ARG A 114 52.53 21.12 -10.69
N SER A 115 51.52 22.01 -10.75
CA SER A 115 51.49 23.39 -11.28
C SER A 115 51.72 23.54 -12.79
N ALA A 116 51.17 24.49 -13.53
CA ALA A 116 50.49 25.76 -13.26
C ALA A 116 49.55 26.03 -14.46
N ALA A 117 48.38 26.64 -14.27
CA ALA A 117 48.07 28.03 -14.70
C ALA A 117 47.87 28.16 -16.24
N VAL A 118 46.96 28.92 -16.84
CA VAL A 118 46.20 30.15 -16.53
C VAL A 118 45.01 30.20 -17.52
N ALA A 119 43.89 30.82 -17.08
CA ALA A 119 42.78 31.40 -17.87
C ALA A 119 42.01 30.45 -18.81
N GLU A 120 40.72 30.62 -19.09
CA GLU A 120 39.90 31.83 -19.17
C GLU A 120 38.43 31.42 -19.03
N GLY A 121 37.59 32.33 -18.55
CA GLY A 121 36.29 32.01 -17.97
C GLY A 121 35.22 31.58 -18.95
N VAL A 122 34.24 30.84 -18.42
CA VAL A 122 32.82 31.02 -18.75
C VAL A 122 32.05 30.74 -17.46
N ALA A 123 31.49 31.81 -16.89
CA ALA A 123 30.51 31.71 -15.82
C ALA A 123 29.17 31.27 -16.44
N LEU A 124 28.74 30.03 -16.17
CA LEU A 124 27.34 29.64 -16.32
C LEU A 124 26.73 29.46 -14.93
N LYS A 125 25.75 30.33 -14.72
CA LYS A 125 24.99 30.56 -13.50
C LYS A 125 23.90 29.50 -13.42
N GLU A 126 24.13 28.39 -12.72
CA GLU A 126 23.06 27.44 -12.40
C GLU A 126 22.16 28.01 -11.29
N LYS A 127 21.14 28.75 -11.71
CA LYS A 127 20.00 29.12 -10.84
C LYS A 127 19.00 27.96 -10.81
N GLY A 128 18.97 27.24 -9.68
CA GLY A 128 17.73 27.10 -8.90
C GLY A 128 16.57 26.27 -9.45
N THR A 129 16.80 25.20 -10.21
CA THR A 129 15.71 24.32 -10.71
C THR A 129 15.47 23.06 -9.87
N GLU A 130 16.48 22.50 -9.21
CA GLU A 130 16.29 21.25 -8.45
C GLU A 130 15.50 21.43 -7.14
N ALA A 131 15.67 22.58 -6.48
CA ALA A 131 14.92 22.90 -5.25
C ALA A 131 13.42 23.07 -5.51
N SER A 132 13.03 23.51 -6.71
CA SER A 132 11.62 23.75 -7.05
C SER A 132 10.87 22.45 -7.36
N LEU A 133 11.50 21.52 -8.08
CA LEU A 133 10.93 20.20 -8.37
C LEU A 133 10.78 19.35 -7.09
N PHE A 134 11.75 19.38 -6.19
CA PHE A 134 11.65 18.69 -4.90
C PHE A 134 10.62 19.33 -3.96
N SER A 135 10.49 20.67 -4.00
CA SER A 135 9.46 21.41 -3.26
C SER A 135 8.04 21.13 -3.78
N LEU A 136 7.87 20.86 -5.08
CA LEU A 136 6.59 20.51 -5.70
C LEU A 136 6.11 19.09 -5.32
N PHE A 137 7.02 18.18 -4.97
CA PHE A 137 6.67 16.83 -4.48
C PHE A 137 6.59 16.72 -2.95
N SER A 138 6.84 17.81 -2.22
CA SER A 138 6.94 17.79 -0.76
C SER A 138 5.92 18.71 -0.10
N GLU A 139 4.65 18.63 -0.51
CA GLU A 139 3.56 18.90 0.42
C GLU A 139 3.51 17.74 1.42
N LYS A 140 4.35 17.83 2.45
CA LYS A 140 4.42 16.86 3.54
C LYS A 140 3.11 16.96 4.32
N LYS A 141 2.08 16.24 3.86
CA LYS A 141 0.77 16.15 4.54
C LYS A 141 1.04 15.82 5.99
N LYS A 142 0.69 16.74 6.88
CA LYS A 142 0.91 16.61 8.32
C LYS A 142 0.38 15.26 8.77
N ASP A 143 1.26 14.39 9.29
CA ASP A 143 0.85 13.09 9.81
C ASP A 143 0.00 13.34 11.05
N VAL A 144 -1.32 13.18 10.89
CA VAL A 144 -2.32 13.40 11.96
C VAL A 144 -2.04 12.51 13.17
N PHE A 145 -1.37 11.38 12.97
CA PHE A 145 -1.06 10.42 14.02
C PHE A 145 0.35 10.57 14.57
N ALA A 146 1.11 11.60 14.22
CA ALA A 146 2.43 11.86 14.80
C ALA A 146 2.33 12.28 16.27
N ASP A 147 3.42 12.04 17.01
CA ASP A 147 3.52 12.48 18.41
C ASP A 147 3.58 14.02 18.46
N ALA A 148 2.85 14.61 19.41
CA ALA A 148 2.75 16.06 19.62
C ALA A 148 3.37 16.46 20.97
N PRO A 149 3.87 17.71 21.12
CA PRO A 149 4.52 18.18 22.34
C PRO A 149 3.67 18.04 23.63
N GLY A 150 2.34 17.97 23.53
CA GLY A 150 1.42 17.79 24.67
C GLY A 150 1.00 16.35 24.95
N ASP A 151 1.48 15.36 24.19
CA ASP A 151 1.08 13.96 24.38
C ASP A 151 1.65 13.40 25.69
N ASN A 152 0.82 12.70 26.47
CA ASN A 152 1.33 11.88 27.57
C ASN A 152 1.79 10.50 27.07
N ALA A 153 2.29 9.65 27.98
CA ALA A 153 2.76 8.31 27.63
C ALA A 153 1.67 7.41 27.01
N LYS A 154 0.41 7.56 27.44
CA LYS A 154 -0.73 6.82 26.91
C LYS A 154 -1.06 7.27 25.49
N ASP A 155 -1.06 8.57 25.24
CA ASP A 155 -1.33 9.14 23.91
C ASP A 155 -0.26 8.69 22.90
N ARG A 156 1.04 8.82 23.25
CA ARG A 156 2.16 8.31 22.42
C ARG A 156 2.03 6.83 22.11
N LYS A 157 1.65 6.02 23.10
CA LYS A 157 1.44 4.58 22.93
C LYS A 157 0.30 4.28 21.96
N ILE A 158 -0.83 4.98 22.08
CA ILE A 158 -1.98 4.82 21.18
C ILE A 158 -1.61 5.27 19.77
N LYS A 159 -1.01 6.45 19.61
CA LYS A 159 -0.57 6.97 18.31
C LYS A 159 0.44 6.05 17.63
N ALA A 160 1.42 5.52 18.37
CA ALA A 160 2.35 4.53 17.83
C ALA A 160 1.62 3.25 17.35
N TYR A 161 0.59 2.81 18.08
CA TYR A 161 -0.23 1.68 17.67
C TYR A 161 -1.04 2.00 16.40
N VAL A 162 -1.64 3.18 16.31
CA VAL A 162 -2.37 3.64 15.12
C VAL A 162 -1.44 3.69 13.91
N ARG A 163 -0.26 4.33 14.04
CA ARG A 163 0.75 4.38 12.97
C ARG A 163 1.17 3.00 12.48
N ARG A 164 1.27 2.02 13.39
CA ARG A 164 1.63 0.63 13.05
C ARG A 164 0.53 -0.13 12.30
N PHE A 165 -0.74 0.14 12.60
CA PHE A 165 -1.87 -0.65 12.10
C PHE A 165 -2.80 0.10 11.14
N LYS A 166 -2.54 1.38 10.83
CA LYS A 166 -3.42 2.19 9.97
C LYS A 166 -3.67 1.54 8.60
N ASP A 167 -2.62 1.05 7.94
CA ASP A 167 -2.74 0.42 6.62
C ASP A 167 -3.50 -0.91 6.71
N VAL A 168 -3.38 -1.61 7.85
CA VAL A 168 -4.16 -2.81 8.15
C VAL A 168 -5.63 -2.48 8.31
N ALA A 169 -5.96 -1.43 9.04
CA ALA A 169 -7.33 -0.99 9.26
C ALA A 169 -8.00 -0.59 7.94
N ILE A 170 -7.30 0.19 7.10
CA ILE A 170 -7.77 0.63 5.78
C ILE A 170 -8.00 -0.58 4.86
N ALA A 171 -7.03 -1.48 4.76
CA ALA A 171 -7.18 -2.68 3.92
C ALA A 171 -8.33 -3.59 4.37
N GLU A 172 -8.59 -3.67 5.68
CA GLU A 172 -9.73 -4.43 6.20
C GLU A 172 -11.06 -3.70 5.97
N LYS A 173 -11.09 -2.36 5.99
CA LYS A 173 -12.25 -1.55 5.58
C LYS A 173 -12.60 -1.81 4.13
N GLU A 174 -11.66 -1.66 3.23
CA GLU A 174 -11.86 -1.89 1.78
C GLU A 174 -12.38 -3.31 1.49
N ARG A 175 -11.88 -4.30 2.22
CA ARG A 175 -12.21 -5.70 1.97
C ARG A 175 -13.53 -6.16 2.62
N PHE A 176 -13.88 -5.62 3.78
CA PHE A 176 -14.99 -6.13 4.60
C PHE A 176 -16.10 -5.10 4.88
N GLY A 177 -15.91 -3.83 4.50
CA GLY A 177 -16.89 -2.75 4.71
C GLY A 177 -17.06 -2.35 6.18
N ILE A 178 -16.08 -2.63 7.03
CA ILE A 178 -16.06 -2.21 8.44
C ILE A 178 -15.23 -0.93 8.53
N PRO A 179 -15.73 0.17 9.12
CA PRO A 179 -14.95 1.40 9.25
C PRO A 179 -13.60 1.13 9.91
N ALA A 180 -12.54 1.66 9.29
CA ALA A 180 -11.17 1.54 9.79
C ALA A 180 -11.06 2.20 11.17
N SER A 181 -11.76 3.33 11.37
CA SER A 181 -11.86 4.00 12.67
C SER A 181 -12.39 3.08 13.78
N ILE A 182 -13.52 2.40 13.54
CA ILE A 182 -14.14 1.46 14.48
C ILE A 182 -13.21 0.30 14.77
N LYS A 183 -12.66 -0.32 13.74
CA LYS A 183 -11.78 -1.47 13.89
C LYS A 183 -10.52 -1.09 14.68
N MET A 184 -9.94 0.07 14.40
CA MET A 184 -8.78 0.61 15.11
C MET A 184 -9.11 0.91 16.57
N ALA A 185 -10.24 1.58 16.85
CA ALA A 185 -10.67 1.89 18.21
C ALA A 185 -10.91 0.62 19.05
N GLN A 186 -11.59 -0.40 18.49
CA GLN A 186 -11.73 -1.70 19.14
C GLN A 186 -10.37 -2.33 19.41
N ALA A 187 -9.48 -2.37 18.41
CA ALA A 187 -8.16 -2.94 18.59
C ALA A 187 -7.37 -2.22 19.70
N ILE A 188 -7.46 -0.89 19.81
CA ILE A 188 -6.82 -0.10 20.87
C ILE A 188 -7.35 -0.52 22.26
N VAL A 189 -8.67 -0.62 22.42
CA VAL A 189 -9.32 -0.99 23.68
C VAL A 189 -8.97 -2.44 24.06
N GLU A 190 -9.27 -3.40 23.19
CA GLU A 190 -9.17 -4.82 23.50
C GLU A 190 -7.72 -5.30 23.70
N SER A 191 -6.75 -4.64 23.04
CA SER A 191 -5.33 -5.02 23.16
C SER A 191 -4.53 -4.16 24.12
N ASN A 192 -5.16 -3.17 24.79
CA ASN A 192 -4.44 -2.10 25.50
C ASN A 192 -3.32 -1.52 24.61
N SER A 193 -3.68 -1.13 23.39
CA SER A 193 -2.77 -0.66 22.31
C SER A 193 -1.58 -1.62 22.08
N GLY A 194 -1.86 -2.91 21.97
CA GLY A 194 -0.91 -3.98 21.68
C GLY A 194 -0.03 -4.39 22.86
N LYS A 195 -0.37 -4.01 24.09
CA LYS A 195 0.42 -4.32 25.30
C LYS A 195 -0.22 -5.36 26.21
N SER A 196 -1.47 -5.75 25.97
CA SER A 196 -2.08 -6.84 26.74
C SER A 196 -1.29 -8.13 26.53
N ALA A 197 -1.24 -8.99 27.56
CA ALA A 197 -0.55 -10.27 27.48
C ALA A 197 -1.12 -11.14 26.35
N LEU A 198 -2.41 -11.01 26.04
CA LEU A 198 -3.05 -11.70 24.93
C LEU A 198 -2.58 -11.16 23.57
N ALA A 199 -2.41 -9.84 23.43
CA ALA A 199 -1.87 -9.27 22.20
C ALA A 199 -0.40 -9.63 21.99
N THR A 200 0.42 -9.64 23.05
CA THR A 200 1.86 -9.89 22.95
C THR A 200 2.22 -11.37 22.83
N LYS A 201 1.57 -12.26 23.61
CA LYS A 201 1.88 -13.70 23.60
C LYS A 201 1.13 -14.46 22.50
N ASN A 202 -0.08 -14.03 22.16
CA ASN A 202 -0.95 -14.74 21.22
C ASN A 202 -1.20 -14.00 19.91
N ASN A 203 -0.66 -12.79 19.74
CA ASN A 203 -1.00 -11.91 18.62
C ASN A 203 -2.52 -11.68 18.49
N ASN A 204 -3.29 -11.79 19.58
CA ASN A 204 -4.74 -11.66 19.56
C ASN A 204 -5.16 -10.29 20.09
N HIS A 205 -5.36 -9.35 19.15
CA HIS A 205 -5.63 -7.95 19.45
C HIS A 205 -7.10 -7.62 19.76
N PHE A 206 -8.00 -8.60 19.62
CA PHE A 206 -9.45 -8.38 19.73
C PHE A 206 -10.11 -9.29 20.77
N GLY A 207 -9.32 -10.00 21.59
CA GLY A 207 -9.89 -10.88 22.61
C GLY A 207 -10.71 -12.05 22.07
N ILE A 208 -10.42 -12.52 20.84
CA ILE A 208 -11.26 -13.55 20.20
C ILE A 208 -11.10 -14.87 20.96
N LYS A 209 -12.18 -15.29 21.61
CA LYS A 209 -12.28 -16.56 22.32
C LYS A 209 -12.22 -17.75 21.37
N CYS A 210 -11.76 -18.86 21.90
CA CYS A 210 -11.67 -20.14 21.21
C CYS A 210 -12.83 -21.02 21.64
N PHE A 211 -13.71 -21.38 20.71
CA PHE A 211 -14.88 -22.23 20.97
C PHE A 211 -14.71 -23.65 20.43
N SER A 212 -13.51 -24.01 19.95
CA SER A 212 -13.30 -25.33 19.37
C SER A 212 -13.15 -26.36 20.48
N LYS A 213 -14.06 -27.34 20.50
CA LYS A 213 -14.04 -28.49 21.42
C LYS A 213 -12.78 -29.34 21.27
N THR A 214 -12.17 -29.32 20.08
CA THR A 214 -10.92 -30.02 19.77
C THR A 214 -9.93 -29.03 19.17
N CYS A 215 -8.86 -28.72 19.89
CA CYS A 215 -7.82 -27.80 19.44
C CYS A 215 -6.50 -28.54 19.22
N LYS A 216 -5.87 -28.33 18.07
CA LYS A 216 -4.48 -28.74 17.87
C LYS A 216 -3.57 -27.93 18.81
N LYS A 217 -2.44 -28.52 19.22
CA LYS A 217 -1.44 -27.84 20.07
C LYS A 217 -1.05 -26.49 19.44
N GLY A 218 -1.09 -25.43 20.25
CA GLY A 218 -0.76 -24.07 19.80
C GLY A 218 -1.88 -23.29 19.11
N HIS A 219 -3.04 -23.89 18.85
CA HIS A 219 -4.19 -23.18 18.25
C HIS A 219 -4.82 -22.16 19.20
N CYS A 220 -4.90 -22.49 20.48
CA CYS A 220 -5.47 -21.65 21.54
C CYS A 220 -4.62 -21.76 22.82
N SER A 221 -4.71 -20.77 23.70
CA SER A 221 -4.10 -20.83 25.03
C SER A 221 -5.08 -20.37 26.10
N ASN A 222 -4.94 -20.91 27.30
CA ASN A 222 -5.70 -20.50 28.47
C ASN A 222 -5.11 -19.22 29.07
N PHE A 223 -5.97 -18.32 29.54
CA PHE A 223 -5.63 -17.08 30.24
C PHE A 223 -6.40 -16.90 31.58
N GLY A 224 -7.15 -17.92 32.03
CA GLY A 224 -7.92 -17.94 33.27
C GLY A 224 -7.69 -19.19 34.14
N ASP A 225 -8.56 -19.39 35.12
CA ASP A 225 -8.52 -20.40 36.21
C ASP A 225 -9.06 -21.78 35.79
N ASP A 226 -8.49 -22.35 34.72
CA ASP A 226 -8.76 -23.72 34.21
C ASP A 226 -10.13 -23.97 33.55
N SER A 227 -10.98 -22.96 33.35
CA SER A 227 -12.23 -23.10 32.59
C SER A 227 -12.02 -23.01 31.06
N HIS A 228 -12.76 -23.80 30.27
CA HIS A 228 -12.71 -23.71 28.79
C HIS A 228 -13.19 -22.34 28.26
N LYS A 229 -13.88 -21.53 29.08
CA LYS A 229 -14.37 -20.18 28.72
C LYS A 229 -13.24 -19.15 28.63
N ASP A 230 -12.04 -19.51 29.09
CA ASP A 230 -10.86 -18.64 29.14
C ASP A 230 -9.79 -19.02 28.12
N PHE A 231 -10.14 -19.90 27.18
CA PHE A 231 -9.31 -20.16 26.01
C PHE A 231 -9.48 -19.08 24.95
N PHE A 232 -8.36 -18.52 24.52
CA PHE A 232 -8.30 -17.53 23.45
C PHE A 232 -7.54 -18.06 22.26
N ARG A 233 -7.92 -17.61 21.06
CA ARG A 233 -7.21 -17.96 19.84
C ARG A 233 -5.79 -17.41 19.87
N LYS A 234 -4.85 -18.21 19.39
CA LYS A 234 -3.48 -17.81 19.10
C LYS A 234 -3.31 -17.65 17.59
N TYR A 235 -2.60 -16.60 17.21
CA TYR A 235 -2.32 -16.25 15.82
C TYR A 235 -0.82 -16.17 15.58
N ASN A 236 -0.40 -16.45 14.35
CA ASN A 236 1.01 -16.35 13.97
C ASN A 236 1.44 -14.88 13.85
N SER A 237 0.50 -13.99 13.53
CA SER A 237 0.74 -12.56 13.43
C SER A 237 -0.46 -11.75 13.88
N ALA A 238 -0.22 -10.49 14.26
CA ALA A 238 -1.29 -9.55 14.60
C ALA A 238 -2.29 -9.43 13.44
N TRP A 239 -1.81 -9.40 12.19
CA TRP A 239 -2.64 -9.32 10.99
C TRP A 239 -3.69 -10.43 10.90
N GLU A 240 -3.33 -11.66 11.26
CA GLU A 240 -4.29 -12.77 11.30
C GLU A 240 -5.43 -12.53 12.30
N SER A 241 -5.14 -11.92 13.45
CA SER A 241 -6.19 -11.55 14.42
C SER A 241 -7.09 -10.43 13.90
N TRP A 242 -6.53 -9.44 13.20
CA TRP A 242 -7.29 -8.40 12.51
C TRP A 242 -8.23 -9.00 11.46
N ARG A 243 -7.71 -9.91 10.63
CA ARG A 243 -8.51 -10.62 9.63
C ARG A 243 -9.60 -11.49 10.27
N ALA A 244 -9.27 -12.22 11.32
CA ALA A 244 -10.21 -13.08 12.04
C ALA A 244 -11.36 -12.26 12.64
N HIS A 245 -11.06 -11.08 13.20
CA HIS A 245 -12.08 -10.16 13.68
C HIS A 245 -12.99 -9.70 12.54
N SER A 246 -12.45 -9.28 11.39
CA SER A 246 -13.29 -8.85 10.27
C SER A 246 -14.24 -9.94 9.80
N LYS A 247 -13.71 -11.17 9.64
CA LYS A 247 -14.53 -12.35 9.30
C LYS A 247 -15.67 -12.55 10.31
N MET A 248 -15.36 -12.50 11.61
CA MET A 248 -16.37 -12.64 12.67
C MET A 248 -17.47 -11.57 12.59
N ILE A 249 -17.12 -10.32 12.28
CA ILE A 249 -18.09 -9.23 12.13
C ILE A 249 -19.01 -9.50 10.92
N VAL A 250 -18.44 -9.81 9.75
CA VAL A 250 -19.23 -9.93 8.50
C VAL A 250 -20.02 -11.23 8.38
N SER A 251 -19.59 -12.30 9.04
CA SER A 251 -20.28 -13.61 8.99
C SER A 251 -21.21 -13.84 10.19
N GLY A 252 -21.10 -13.00 11.23
CA GLY A 252 -21.76 -13.23 12.50
C GLY A 252 -22.92 -12.28 12.78
N ARG A 253 -23.28 -12.20 14.06
CA ARG A 253 -24.39 -11.37 14.54
C ARG A 253 -24.23 -9.87 14.26
N TYR A 254 -23.03 -9.40 13.89
CA TYR A 254 -22.76 -7.98 13.63
C TYR A 254 -22.92 -7.60 12.15
N LYS A 255 -23.13 -8.57 11.25
CA LYS A 255 -23.32 -8.33 9.81
C LYS A 255 -24.32 -7.21 9.49
N PRO A 256 -25.47 -7.07 10.20
CA PRO A 256 -26.42 -5.99 9.91
C PRO A 256 -25.91 -4.58 10.20
N LEU A 257 -24.74 -4.41 10.84
CA LEU A 257 -24.11 -3.11 11.05
C LEU A 257 -23.46 -2.57 9.77
N LEU A 258 -23.14 -3.43 8.80
CA LEU A 258 -22.53 -3.03 7.52
C LEU A 258 -23.38 -1.99 6.75
N LYS A 259 -24.70 -1.98 6.98
CA LYS A 259 -25.61 -1.00 6.38
C LYS A 259 -25.34 0.45 6.82
N TYR A 260 -24.56 0.65 7.87
CA TYR A 260 -24.23 1.98 8.39
C TYR A 260 -23.06 2.64 7.66
N GLY A 261 -22.40 1.93 6.73
CA GLY A 261 -21.25 2.48 5.99
C GLY A 261 -20.17 2.98 6.95
N ASP A 262 -19.72 4.21 6.75
CA ASP A 262 -18.65 4.84 7.55
C ASP A 262 -19.16 5.62 8.78
N ASP A 263 -20.45 5.52 9.12
CA ASP A 263 -21.01 6.16 10.32
C ASP A 263 -20.58 5.41 11.60
N TYR A 264 -19.38 5.75 12.09
CA TYR A 264 -18.78 5.10 13.26
C TYR A 264 -19.64 5.24 14.52
N ARG A 265 -20.44 6.30 14.67
CA ARG A 265 -21.33 6.47 15.83
C ARG A 265 -22.47 5.45 15.82
N LYS A 266 -23.08 5.21 14.66
CA LYS A 266 -24.08 4.13 14.50
C LYS A 266 -23.44 2.76 14.70
N TRP A 267 -22.22 2.55 14.22
CA TRP A 267 -21.47 1.32 14.46
C TRP A 267 -21.21 1.06 15.94
N ALA A 268 -20.68 2.04 16.69
CA ALA A 268 -20.38 1.90 18.11
C ALA A 268 -21.62 1.53 18.93
N ARG A 269 -22.73 2.26 18.72
CA ARG A 269 -24.03 1.94 19.34
C ARG A 269 -24.55 0.57 18.94
N GLY A 270 -24.40 0.20 17.67
CA GLY A 270 -24.80 -1.08 17.14
C GLY A 270 -24.01 -2.26 17.72
N LEU A 271 -22.71 -2.10 17.91
CA LEU A 271 -21.83 -3.08 18.55
C LEU A 271 -22.25 -3.32 20.00
N LYS A 272 -22.50 -2.25 20.77
CA LYS A 272 -23.02 -2.36 22.15
C LYS A 272 -24.38 -3.05 22.18
N LYS A 273 -25.34 -2.60 21.36
CA LYS A 273 -26.70 -3.17 21.29
C LYS A 273 -26.68 -4.65 20.94
N ARG A 274 -25.74 -5.07 20.08
CA ARG A 274 -25.56 -6.47 19.71
C ARG A 274 -24.69 -7.25 20.71
N GLY A 275 -24.27 -6.64 21.81
CA GLY A 275 -23.62 -7.29 22.94
C GLY A 275 -22.12 -7.53 22.79
N TYR A 276 -21.41 -6.76 21.94
CA TYR A 276 -19.96 -6.96 21.72
C TYR A 276 -19.17 -6.93 23.03
N ALA A 277 -19.50 -6.00 23.93
CA ALA A 277 -18.93 -5.90 25.26
C ALA A 277 -20.03 -5.70 26.33
N THR A 278 -19.76 -6.21 27.53
CA THR A 278 -20.64 -6.07 28.70
C THR A 278 -20.56 -4.67 29.31
N ALA A 279 -19.40 -4.00 29.21
CA ALA A 279 -19.16 -2.66 29.77
C ALA A 279 -20.26 -1.64 29.39
N LYS A 280 -20.81 -0.93 30.38
CA LYS A 280 -21.99 -0.05 30.22
C LYS A 280 -21.80 1.04 29.17
N HIS A 281 -20.60 1.62 29.08
CA HIS A 281 -20.28 2.77 28.22
C HIS A 281 -19.34 2.41 27.05
N TYR A 282 -19.45 1.19 26.51
CA TYR A 282 -18.54 0.71 25.47
C TYR A 282 -18.62 1.55 24.19
N GLU A 283 -19.83 1.87 23.76
CA GLU A 283 -20.10 2.72 22.61
C GLU A 283 -19.47 4.11 22.76
N GLN A 284 -19.60 4.71 23.94
CA GLN A 284 -19.00 6.03 24.20
C GLN A 284 -17.48 5.93 24.22
N THR A 285 -16.93 4.87 24.83
CA THR A 285 -15.48 4.62 24.83
C THR A 285 -14.91 4.56 23.42
N LEU A 286 -15.60 3.89 22.48
CA LEU A 286 -15.16 3.83 21.09
C LEU A 286 -15.25 5.20 20.41
N ILE A 287 -16.35 5.92 20.60
CA ILE A 287 -16.55 7.25 20.02
C ILE A 287 -15.47 8.22 20.52
N ASP A 288 -15.22 8.26 21.83
CA ASP A 288 -14.22 9.13 22.44
C ASP A 288 -12.82 8.85 21.90
N ILE A 289 -12.46 7.58 21.71
CA ILE A 289 -11.17 7.20 21.13
C ILE A 289 -11.09 7.64 19.67
N ILE A 290 -12.14 7.45 18.87
CA ILE A 290 -12.16 7.85 17.47
C ILE A 290 -11.99 9.36 17.37
N GLU A 291 -12.76 10.13 18.14
CA GLU A 291 -12.74 11.59 18.10
C GLU A 291 -11.45 12.17 18.66
N LYS A 292 -10.96 11.68 19.81
CA LYS A 292 -9.72 12.16 20.43
C LYS A 292 -8.49 11.94 19.56
N TYR A 293 -8.44 10.84 18.81
CA TYR A 293 -7.27 10.49 17.98
C TYR A 293 -7.51 10.67 16.49
N HIS A 294 -8.61 11.31 16.09
CA HIS A 294 -8.99 11.56 14.69
C HIS A 294 -8.93 10.29 13.81
N LEU A 295 -9.44 9.18 14.34
CA LEU A 295 -9.37 7.89 13.65
C LEU A 295 -10.32 7.82 12.44
N ASP A 296 -11.30 8.73 12.35
CA ASP A 296 -12.18 8.91 11.21
C ASP A 296 -11.41 9.36 9.95
N GLU A 297 -10.21 9.93 10.08
CA GLU A 297 -9.30 10.17 8.95
C GLU A 297 -8.87 8.87 8.25
N LEU A 298 -8.97 7.71 8.92
CA LEU A 298 -8.71 6.39 8.33
C LEU A 298 -9.86 5.90 7.44
N ASP A 299 -11.04 6.52 7.54
CA ASP A 299 -12.21 6.13 6.75
C ASP A 299 -12.30 6.90 5.43
N LYS A 300 -11.46 7.93 5.21
CA LYS A 300 -11.49 8.78 4.02
C LYS A 300 -10.82 8.16 2.80
#